data_AF-A0A519GXM6-F1
#
_entry.id   AF-A0A519GXM6-F1
#
_cell.length_a   1.000
_cell.length_b   1.000
_cell.length_c   1.000
_cell.angle_alpha   90.00
_cell.angle_beta   90.00
_cell.angle_gamma   90.00
#
_symmetry.space_group_name_H-M   'P 1'
#
loop_
_entity.id
_entity.type
_entity.pdbx_description
1 polymer ?
#
loop_
_entity_poly.entity_id
_entity_poly.type
_entity_poly.pdbx_seq_one_letter_code
_entity_poly.pdbx_strand_id
1 'polypeptide(L)'
;MSRAGQPAEASDLIDIDELIAAYYDRKPDASVAEQRVVFGTSGHRGSSLSASFNEDHILATTQAIVEYRAEQGITGPLFLGRDTHGLSRPAERTAIEVLVANGVDVRVDSRDSWVPTPALSHAILTWNRG
;
A
#
# COMPACT_ATOMS: atom_id res chain seq x y z
N MET A 1 19.28 -10.16 24.79
CA MET A 1 17.87 -10.55 24.99
C MET A 1 17.59 -11.79 24.14
N SER A 2 17.21 -12.92 24.74
CA SER A 2 16.98 -14.20 24.04
C SER A 2 15.53 -14.67 24.17
N ARG A 3 14.60 -14.07 23.38
CA ARG A 3 13.18 -14.49 23.30
C ARG A 3 12.76 -14.97 21.89
N ALA A 4 13.72 -15.38 21.06
CA ALA A 4 13.43 -15.95 19.75
C ALA A 4 12.57 -17.22 19.89
N GLY A 5 11.47 -17.29 19.13
CA GLY A 5 10.54 -18.43 19.13
C GLY A 5 9.57 -18.49 20.32
N GLN A 6 9.59 -17.49 21.23
CA GLN A 6 8.63 -17.39 22.32
C GLN A 6 7.38 -16.59 21.88
N PRO A 7 6.21 -16.80 22.50
CA PRO A 7 5.04 -15.94 22.28
C PRO A 7 5.34 -14.47 22.59
N ALA A 8 4.70 -13.57 21.85
CA ALA A 8 4.79 -12.13 22.09
C ALA A 8 4.19 -11.76 23.45
N GLU A 9 4.80 -10.79 24.13
CA GLU A 9 4.31 -10.18 25.35
C GLU A 9 3.55 -8.89 25.02
N ALA A 10 2.75 -8.38 25.97
CA ALA A 10 2.00 -7.14 25.76
C ALA A 10 2.90 -5.95 25.39
N SER A 11 4.13 -5.89 25.90
CA SER A 11 5.11 -4.86 25.58
C SER A 11 5.71 -4.95 24.18
N ASP A 12 5.50 -6.07 23.47
CA ASP A 12 5.94 -6.25 22.08
C ASP A 12 4.91 -5.72 21.08
N LEU A 13 3.68 -5.48 21.53
CA LEU A 13 2.56 -5.10 20.68
C LEU A 13 2.57 -3.59 20.42
N ILE A 14 2.25 -3.23 19.18
CA ILE A 14 2.08 -1.82 18.77
C ILE A 14 0.67 -1.33 19.11
N ASP A 15 0.53 -0.01 19.26
CA ASP A 15 -0.77 0.66 19.26
C ASP A 15 -1.25 0.86 17.82
N ILE A 16 -2.33 0.17 17.43
CA ILE A 16 -2.89 0.22 16.08
C ILE A 16 -3.58 1.55 15.80
N ASP A 17 -4.22 2.15 16.81
CA ASP A 17 -4.93 3.42 16.64
C ASP A 17 -3.91 4.56 16.47
N GLU A 18 -2.81 4.55 17.23
CA GLU A 18 -1.70 5.50 17.02
C GLU A 18 -1.09 5.36 15.63
N LEU A 19 -0.86 4.12 15.18
CA LEU A 19 -0.31 3.82 13.86
C LEU A 19 -1.19 4.38 12.73
N ILE A 20 -2.51 4.17 12.83
CA ILE A 20 -3.48 4.64 11.83
C ILE A 20 -3.61 6.18 11.90
N ALA A 21 -3.70 6.76 13.09
CA ALA A 21 -3.75 8.22 13.24
C ALA A 21 -2.51 8.88 12.62
N ALA A 22 -1.32 8.35 12.91
CA ALA A 22 -0.07 8.86 12.35
C ALA A 22 -0.03 8.82 10.81
N TYR A 23 -0.70 7.85 10.17
CA TYR A 23 -0.75 7.75 8.70
C TYR A 23 -1.37 8.99 8.06
N TYR A 24 -2.41 9.54 8.69
CA TYR A 24 -3.14 10.72 8.22
C TYR A 24 -2.54 12.02 8.74
N ASP A 25 -2.17 12.06 10.02
CA ASP A 25 -1.79 13.29 10.72
C ASP A 25 -0.35 13.72 10.43
N ARG A 26 0.57 12.77 10.22
CA ARG A 26 1.98 13.07 9.96
C ARG A 26 2.24 13.21 8.47
N LYS A 27 2.92 14.28 8.10
CA LYS A 27 3.31 14.58 6.71
C LYS A 27 4.82 14.41 6.55
N PRO A 28 5.29 13.63 5.56
CA PRO A 28 6.72 13.42 5.34
C PRO A 28 7.41 14.70 4.88
N ASP A 29 8.63 14.91 5.35
CA ASP A 29 9.54 15.96 4.90
C ASP A 29 10.50 15.39 3.85
N ALA A 30 10.31 15.76 2.59
CA ALA A 30 11.16 15.30 1.49
C ALA A 30 12.63 15.76 1.60
N SER A 31 12.95 16.74 2.45
CA SER A 31 14.34 17.09 2.73
C SER A 31 15.06 16.01 3.53
N VAL A 32 14.34 15.23 4.34
CA VAL A 32 14.83 14.11 5.15
C VAL A 32 14.85 12.83 4.31
N ALA A 33 16.03 12.24 4.12
CA ALA A 33 16.20 11.11 3.21
C ALA A 33 15.36 9.88 3.60
N GLU A 34 15.21 9.62 4.89
CA GLU A 34 14.48 8.50 5.46
C GLU A 34 12.95 8.61 5.31
N GLN A 35 12.44 9.81 5.04
CA GLN A 35 11.01 10.09 4.83
C GLN A 35 10.64 10.20 3.34
N ARG A 36 11.60 9.96 2.44
CA ARG A 36 11.32 9.96 1.00
C ARG A 36 10.71 8.64 0.56
N VAL A 37 9.98 8.69 -0.55
CA VAL A 37 9.64 7.48 -1.29
C VAL A 37 10.91 6.78 -1.74
N VAL A 38 11.03 5.50 -1.38
CA VAL A 38 12.06 4.57 -1.88
C VAL A 38 11.32 3.38 -2.48
N PHE A 39 11.14 3.38 -3.81
CA PHE A 39 10.36 2.38 -4.52
C PHE A 39 11.28 1.37 -5.22
N GLY A 40 11.60 0.28 -4.52
CA GLY A 40 12.53 -0.75 -5.00
C GLY A 40 11.85 -1.97 -5.62
N THR A 41 12.57 -3.10 -5.69
CA THR A 41 12.07 -4.37 -6.23
C THR A 41 10.83 -4.91 -5.51
N SER A 42 10.65 -4.53 -4.24
CA SER A 42 9.50 -4.89 -3.41
C SER A 42 8.58 -3.69 -3.10
N GLY A 43 8.61 -2.67 -3.94
CA GLY A 43 7.88 -1.42 -3.74
C GLY A 43 8.49 -0.52 -2.68
N HIS A 44 7.68 0.39 -2.17
CA HIS A 44 8.02 1.26 -1.04
C HIS A 44 7.47 0.70 0.28
N ARG A 45 8.25 0.83 1.35
CA ARG A 45 7.94 0.32 2.69
C ARG A 45 8.39 1.33 3.74
N GLY A 46 7.70 1.35 4.86
CA GLY A 46 8.04 2.18 6.01
C GLY A 46 6.99 2.05 7.11
N SER A 47 6.95 3.04 8.00
CA SER A 47 5.94 3.15 9.05
C SER A 47 5.46 4.58 9.16
N SER A 48 4.17 4.76 9.42
CA SER A 48 3.58 6.07 9.68
C SER A 48 4.18 6.73 10.93
N LEU A 49 4.60 5.93 11.93
CA LEU A 49 5.26 6.40 13.15
C LEU A 49 6.66 7.00 12.91
N SER A 50 7.28 6.70 11.78
CA SER A 50 8.56 7.28 11.38
C SER A 50 8.42 8.26 10.21
N ALA A 51 7.19 8.66 9.86
CA ALA A 51 6.89 9.50 8.71
C ALA A 51 7.45 8.94 7.38
N SER A 52 7.53 7.61 7.23
CA SER A 52 8.07 6.94 6.04
C SER A 52 7.05 6.01 5.35
N PHE A 53 5.79 6.03 5.80
CA PHE A 53 4.65 5.39 5.13
C PHE A 53 3.35 6.05 5.62
N ASN A 54 2.97 7.12 4.94
CA ASN A 54 1.88 8.03 5.29
C ASN A 54 1.08 8.35 4.03
N GLU A 55 -0.08 8.97 4.19
CA GLU A 55 -1.01 9.25 3.09
C GLU A 55 -0.33 9.87 1.86
N ASP A 56 0.53 10.88 2.05
CA ASP A 56 1.23 11.57 0.97
C ASP A 56 2.11 10.64 0.12
N HIS A 57 2.70 9.61 0.72
CA HIS A 57 3.48 8.61 -0.01
C HIS A 57 2.59 7.78 -0.92
N ILE A 58 1.41 7.40 -0.45
CA ILE A 58 0.46 6.57 -1.21
C ILE A 58 -0.20 7.40 -2.30
N LEU A 59 -0.54 8.66 -2.02
CA LEU A 59 -1.00 9.61 -3.03
C LEU A 59 0.02 9.73 -4.16
N ALA A 60 1.28 10.05 -3.84
CA ALA A 60 2.32 10.28 -4.83
C ALA A 60 2.66 9.01 -5.63
N THR A 61 2.83 7.87 -4.96
CA THR A 61 3.18 6.61 -5.65
C THR A 61 2.04 6.07 -6.50
N THR A 62 0.80 6.20 -6.05
CA THR A 62 -0.36 5.78 -6.84
C THR A 62 -0.53 6.65 -8.08
N GLN A 63 -0.35 7.97 -7.96
CA GLN A 63 -0.39 8.89 -9.10
C GLN A 63 0.71 8.54 -10.13
N ALA A 64 1.93 8.28 -9.66
CA ALA A 64 3.03 7.86 -10.55
C ALA A 64 2.70 6.53 -11.28
N ILE A 65 2.03 5.58 -10.62
CA ILE A 65 1.59 4.32 -11.24
C ILE A 65 0.52 4.58 -12.32
N VAL A 66 -0.41 5.50 -12.09
CA VAL A 66 -1.42 5.89 -13.09
C VAL A 66 -0.74 6.42 -14.34
N GLU A 67 0.14 7.41 -14.17
CA GLU A 67 0.85 8.07 -15.26
C GLU A 67 1.68 7.06 -16.06
N TYR A 68 2.48 6.24 -15.36
CA TYR A 68 3.29 5.22 -16.00
C TYR A 68 2.45 4.21 -16.79
N ARG A 69 1.35 3.72 -16.23
CA ARG A 69 0.45 2.81 -16.95
C ARG A 69 -0.12 3.43 -18.22
N ALA A 70 -0.50 4.70 -18.16
CA ALA A 70 -1.00 5.43 -19.33
C ALA A 70 0.07 5.58 -20.41
N GLU A 71 1.30 5.94 -20.04
CA GLU A 71 2.46 6.01 -20.95
C GLU A 71 2.76 4.67 -21.61
N GLN A 72 2.58 3.55 -20.89
CA GLN A 72 2.76 2.20 -21.42
C GLN A 72 1.54 1.68 -22.20
N GLY A 73 0.47 2.46 -22.33
CA GLY A 73 -0.76 2.05 -23.04
C GLY A 73 -1.56 0.96 -22.33
N ILE A 74 -1.41 0.81 -21.00
CA ILE A 74 -2.10 -0.22 -20.21
C ILE A 74 -3.50 0.29 -19.81
N THR A 75 -4.49 -0.04 -20.64
CA THR A 75 -5.88 0.45 -20.51
C THR A 75 -6.85 -0.51 -19.83
N GLY A 76 -6.41 -1.75 -19.56
CA GLY A 76 -7.21 -2.75 -18.83
C GLY A 76 -7.41 -2.41 -17.35
N PRO A 77 -8.15 -3.26 -16.62
CA PRO A 77 -8.41 -3.08 -15.19
C PRO A 77 -7.12 -3.18 -14.37
N LEU A 78 -7.12 -2.51 -13.22
CA LEU A 78 -6.10 -2.65 -12.18
C LEU A 78 -6.66 -3.50 -11.04
N PHE A 79 -6.06 -4.67 -10.82
CA PHE A 79 -6.38 -5.52 -9.68
C PHE A 79 -5.61 -5.01 -8.45
N LEU A 80 -6.34 -4.59 -7.43
CA LEU A 80 -5.80 -4.08 -6.17
C LEU A 80 -6.12 -5.06 -5.05
N GLY A 81 -5.13 -5.31 -4.19
CA GLY A 81 -5.30 -6.18 -3.03
C GLY A 81 -4.34 -5.80 -1.92
N ARG A 82 -4.74 -6.10 -0.69
CA ARG A 82 -3.98 -5.81 0.53
C ARG A 82 -3.77 -7.04 1.40
N ASP A 83 -2.76 -6.99 2.25
CA ASP A 83 -2.54 -7.97 3.31
C ASP A 83 -3.17 -7.52 4.65
N THR A 84 -2.79 -8.19 5.74
CA THR A 84 -3.35 -8.01 7.09
C THR A 84 -2.69 -6.92 7.93
N HIS A 85 -1.70 -6.17 7.42
CA HIS A 85 -1.06 -5.11 8.22
C HIS A 85 -2.02 -3.94 8.47
N GLY A 86 -1.87 -3.30 9.64
CA GLY A 86 -2.73 -2.18 10.06
C GLY A 86 -2.73 -0.99 9.09
N LEU A 87 -1.60 -0.73 8.42
CA LEU A 87 -1.47 0.34 7.42
C LEU A 87 -1.99 -0.03 6.02
N SER A 88 -2.30 -1.30 5.77
CA SER A 88 -2.67 -1.75 4.43
C SER A 88 -4.08 -1.30 4.03
N ARG A 89 -5.01 -1.21 4.99
CA ARG A 89 -6.37 -0.69 4.74
C ARG A 89 -6.41 0.82 4.46
N PRO A 90 -5.77 1.70 5.25
CA PRO A 90 -5.73 3.12 4.90
C PRO A 90 -5.00 3.37 3.57
N ALA A 91 -3.91 2.64 3.29
CA ALA A 91 -3.21 2.73 2.00
C ALA A 91 -4.09 2.28 0.81
N GLU A 92 -4.82 1.17 0.94
CA GLU A 92 -5.76 0.72 -0.09
C GLU A 92 -6.81 1.79 -0.40
N ARG A 93 -7.40 2.42 0.64
CA ARG A 93 -8.38 3.49 0.46
C ARG A 93 -7.79 4.68 -0.31
N THR A 94 -6.64 5.19 0.12
CA THR A 94 -5.96 6.30 -0.55
C THR A 94 -5.63 5.95 -2.00
N ALA A 95 -5.18 4.72 -2.27
CA ALA A 95 -4.90 4.27 -3.64
C ALA A 95 -6.16 4.23 -4.51
N ILE A 96 -7.29 3.70 -3.99
CA ILE A 96 -8.57 3.67 -4.72
C ILE A 96 -9.02 5.08 -5.09
N GLU A 97 -8.91 6.05 -4.17
CA GLU A 97 -9.30 7.44 -4.42
C GLU A 97 -8.54 8.02 -5.62
N VAL A 98 -7.20 7.86 -5.64
CA VAL A 98 -6.37 8.34 -6.76
C VAL A 98 -6.67 7.60 -8.06
N LEU A 99 -6.79 6.27 -8.01
CA LEU A 99 -7.04 5.45 -9.19
C LEU A 99 -8.38 5.77 -9.84
N VAL A 100 -9.45 5.85 -9.04
CA VAL A 100 -10.79 6.16 -9.51
C VAL A 100 -10.88 7.61 -10.00
N ALA A 101 -10.24 8.56 -9.32
CA ALA A 101 -10.18 9.95 -9.77
C ALA A 101 -9.52 10.08 -11.15
N ASN A 102 -8.59 9.20 -11.48
CA ASN A 102 -7.94 9.12 -12.80
C ASN A 102 -8.68 8.20 -13.81
N GLY A 103 -9.89 7.75 -13.49
CA GLY A 103 -10.71 6.93 -14.40
C GLY A 103 -10.20 5.50 -14.60
N VAL A 104 -9.37 4.97 -13.69
CA VAL A 104 -8.92 3.58 -13.75
C VAL A 104 -10.04 2.64 -13.28
N ASP A 105 -10.30 1.57 -14.03
CA ASP A 105 -11.18 0.48 -13.60
C ASP A 105 -10.46 -0.37 -12.54
N VAL A 106 -10.79 -0.14 -11.26
CA VAL A 106 -10.17 -0.83 -10.13
C VAL A 106 -10.99 -2.05 -9.73
N ARG A 107 -10.34 -3.21 -9.61
CA ARG A 107 -10.93 -4.47 -9.15
C ARG A 107 -10.35 -4.85 -7.79
N VAL A 108 -11.20 -4.90 -6.78
CA VAL A 108 -10.87 -5.32 -5.41
C VAL A 108 -11.55 -6.65 -5.08
N ASP A 109 -11.17 -7.27 -3.96
CA ASP A 109 -11.89 -8.46 -3.46
C ASP A 109 -13.34 -8.10 -3.12
N SER A 110 -14.29 -8.90 -3.63
CA SER A 110 -15.72 -8.63 -3.50
C SER A 110 -16.27 -8.75 -2.07
N ARG A 111 -15.46 -9.26 -1.13
CA ARG A 111 -15.82 -9.40 0.29
C ARG A 111 -15.03 -8.46 1.19
N ASP A 112 -14.29 -7.49 0.62
CA ASP A 112 -13.36 -6.62 1.37
C ASP A 112 -12.34 -7.43 2.20
N SER A 113 -11.89 -8.56 1.66
CA SER A 113 -10.92 -9.46 2.29
C SER A 113 -9.48 -9.19 1.83
N TRP A 114 -8.52 -9.79 2.53
CA TRP A 114 -7.12 -9.80 2.14
C TRP A 114 -6.88 -10.65 0.89
N VAL A 115 -5.91 -10.23 0.08
CA VAL A 115 -5.57 -10.88 -1.20
C VAL A 115 -4.09 -11.26 -1.19
N PRO A 116 -3.75 -12.56 -1.27
CA PRO A 116 -2.35 -12.98 -1.43
C PRO A 116 -1.74 -12.44 -2.72
N THR A 117 -0.48 -12.02 -2.68
CA THR A 117 0.28 -11.61 -3.89
C THR A 117 0.16 -12.59 -5.08
N PRO A 118 0.25 -13.93 -4.91
CA PRO A 118 0.09 -14.83 -6.05
C PRO A 118 -1.34 -14.84 -6.63
N ALA A 119 -2.36 -14.51 -5.84
CA ALA A 119 -3.73 -14.40 -6.35
C ALA A 119 -3.90 -13.19 -7.28
N LEU A 120 -3.25 -12.05 -6.98
CA LEU A 120 -3.20 -10.90 -7.90
C LEU A 120 -2.47 -11.26 -9.20
N SER A 121 -1.31 -11.92 -9.10
CA SER A 121 -0.57 -12.38 -10.28
C SER A 121 -1.42 -13.31 -11.14
N HIS A 122 -2.09 -14.28 -10.52
CA HIS A 122 -3.00 -15.18 -11.21
C HIS A 122 -4.16 -14.43 -11.90
N ALA A 123 -4.82 -13.48 -11.21
CA ALA A 123 -5.91 -12.70 -11.77
C ALA A 123 -5.47 -11.89 -13.00
N ILE A 124 -4.31 -11.24 -12.95
CA ILE A 124 -3.73 -10.50 -14.07
C ILE A 124 -3.46 -11.43 -15.26
N LEU A 125 -2.83 -12.58 -15.02
CA LEU A 125 -2.53 -13.56 -16.07
C LEU A 125 -3.79 -14.16 -16.68
N THR A 126 -4.81 -14.46 -15.88
CA THR A 126 -6.09 -14.97 -16.36
C THR A 126 -6.80 -13.93 -17.22
N TRP A 127 -6.87 -12.67 -16.78
CA TRP A 127 -7.49 -11.59 -17.55
C TRP A 127 -6.81 -11.39 -18.90
N ASN A 128 -5.48 -11.39 -18.94
CA ASN A 128 -4.72 -11.11 -20.16
C ASN A 128 -4.74 -12.27 -21.18
N ARG A 129 -5.22 -13.46 -20.82
CA ARG A 129 -5.33 -14.60 -21.75
C ARG A 129 -6.55 -14.55 -22.66
N GLY A 130 -7.57 -13.74 -22.33
CA GLY A 130 -8.87 -13.75 -23.00
C GLY A 130 -9.80 -14.79 -22.41
#